data_AF-A0A9R1C7B7-F1
#
_entry.id   AF-A0A9R1C7B7-F1
#
_cell.length_a   1.000
_cell.length_b   1.000
_cell.length_c   1.000
_cell.angle_alpha   90.00
_cell.angle_beta   90.00
_cell.angle_gamma   90.00
#
_symmetry.space_group_name_H-M   'P 1'
#
loop_
_entity.id
_entity.type
_entity.pdbx_description
1 polymer ?
#
loop_
_entity_poly.entity_id
_entity_poly.type
_entity_poly.pdbx_seq_one_letter_code
_entity_poly.pdbx_strand_id
1 'polypeptide(L)'
;MKTEPVPFDKFAKIGIYPKDLMRMPKDLRDSILSGELSPLMRVNVPVGDNSAVSIPMKIQLAYDKSGKLQLLTYQTHRELDNNLKLNDTELERVGKGDVIQKEFKEDGKRKMRYVQLDKETNALMYRDVATVKFE
;
A
#
# COMPACT_ATOMS: atom_id res chain seq x y z
N MET A 1 -2.25 -7.05 21.79
CA MET A 1 -1.68 -6.39 20.61
C MET A 1 -0.68 -5.36 21.10
N LYS A 2 0.59 -5.40 20.64
CA LYS A 2 1.52 -4.30 20.90
C LYS A 2 1.05 -3.12 20.06
N THR A 3 0.49 -2.10 20.70
CA THR A 3 0.18 -0.81 20.07
C THR A 3 1.50 -0.07 19.85
N GLU A 4 2.24 -0.45 18.81
CA GLU A 4 3.34 0.38 18.35
C GLU A 4 2.76 1.70 17.81
N PRO A 5 3.44 2.85 18.07
CA PRO A 5 2.92 4.14 17.67
C PRO A 5 2.80 4.21 16.14
N VAL A 6 1.68 4.75 15.66
CA VAL A 6 1.44 5.05 14.25
C VAL A 6 2.68 5.73 13.66
N PRO A 7 3.19 5.31 12.48
CA PRO A 7 4.43 5.82 11.93
C PRO A 7 4.24 7.22 11.32
N PHE A 8 4.01 8.23 12.17
CA PHE A 8 3.66 9.59 11.74
C PHE A 8 4.73 10.23 10.83
N ASP A 9 6.01 9.90 11.01
CA ASP A 9 7.07 10.35 10.11
C ASP A 9 6.88 9.89 8.66
N LYS A 10 6.24 8.74 8.45
CA LYS A 10 5.91 8.22 7.11
C LYS A 10 4.68 8.90 6.54
N PHE A 11 3.65 9.10 7.36
CA PHE A 11 2.45 9.85 6.97
C PHE A 11 2.78 11.31 6.61
N ALA A 12 3.70 11.95 7.33
CA ALA A 12 4.13 13.31 7.05
C ALA A 12 4.75 13.46 5.65
N LYS A 13 5.41 12.41 5.13
CA LYS A 13 5.95 12.41 3.76
C LYS A 13 4.89 12.49 2.68
N ILE A 14 3.67 12.07 2.97
CA ILE A 14 2.51 12.20 2.06
C ILE A 14 1.57 13.33 2.48
N GLY A 15 2.00 14.18 3.42
CA GLY A 15 1.24 15.34 3.89
C GLY A 15 0.07 15.02 4.81
N ILE A 16 0.05 13.83 5.43
CA ILE A 16 -0.90 13.48 6.48
C ILE A 16 -0.22 13.66 7.82
N TYR A 17 -0.71 14.59 8.63
CA TYR A 17 -0.22 14.84 9.98
C TYR A 17 -1.17 14.24 11.03
N PRO A 18 -0.76 14.11 12.30
CA PRO A 18 -1.63 13.53 13.35
C PRO A 18 -3.00 14.20 13.45
N LYS A 19 -3.04 15.53 13.30
CA LYS A 19 -4.28 16.33 13.27
C LYS A 19 -5.21 15.96 12.12
N ASP A 20 -4.68 15.57 10.96
CA ASP A 20 -5.48 15.21 9.80
C ASP A 20 -6.08 13.81 10.00
N LEU A 21 -5.28 12.88 10.52
CA LEU A 21 -5.73 11.53 10.88
C LEU A 21 -6.88 11.58 11.90
N MET A 22 -6.80 12.48 12.88
CA MET A 22 -7.87 12.68 13.88
C MET A 22 -9.16 13.29 13.30
N ARG A 23 -9.06 14.02 12.18
CA ARG A 23 -10.20 14.65 11.49
C ARG A 23 -10.82 13.76 10.41
N MET A 24 -10.19 12.63 10.08
CA MET A 24 -10.76 11.68 9.13
C MET A 24 -12.08 11.10 9.65
N PRO A 25 -13.01 10.74 8.75
CA PRO A 25 -14.14 9.91 9.09
C PRO A 25 -13.69 8.66 9.86
N LYS A 26 -14.43 8.29 10.89
CA LYS A 26 -14.06 7.20 11.81
C LYS A 26 -13.77 5.90 11.04
N ASP A 27 -14.67 5.51 10.13
CA ASP A 27 -14.54 4.26 9.38
C ASP A 27 -13.26 4.23 8.52
N LEU A 28 -12.94 5.35 7.87
CA LEU A 28 -11.72 5.49 7.07
C LEU A 28 -10.46 5.37 7.94
N ARG A 29 -10.44 6.10 9.06
CA ARG A 29 -9.31 6.08 9.99
C ARG A 29 -9.11 4.69 10.57
N ASP A 30 -10.18 4.07 11.04
CA ASP A 30 -10.14 2.77 11.70
C ASP A 30 -9.72 1.67 10.70
N SER A 31 -10.14 1.75 9.42
CA SER A 31 -9.68 0.90 8.32
C SER A 31 -8.17 1.04 8.06
N ILE A 32 -7.66 2.28 7.95
CA ILE A 32 -6.21 2.50 7.76
C ILE A 32 -5.41 1.95 8.96
N LEU A 33 -5.89 2.21 10.19
CA LEU A 33 -5.24 1.77 11.42
C LEU A 33 -5.29 0.25 11.64
N SER A 34 -6.31 -0.44 11.13
CA SER A 34 -6.40 -1.90 11.18
C SER A 34 -5.48 -2.59 10.15
N GLY A 35 -4.90 -1.82 9.22
CA GLY A 35 -4.07 -2.34 8.13
C GLY A 35 -4.87 -2.75 6.89
N GLU A 36 -6.14 -2.35 6.81
CA GLU A 36 -6.90 -2.43 5.56
C GLU A 36 -6.40 -1.40 4.55
N LEU A 37 -6.68 -1.68 3.27
CA LEU A 37 -6.39 -0.75 2.20
C LEU A 37 -7.40 0.39 2.23
N SER A 38 -6.91 1.63 2.21
CA SER A 38 -7.80 2.80 2.11
C SER A 38 -8.54 2.86 0.77
N PRO A 39 -9.69 3.55 0.71
CA PRO A 39 -10.23 4.10 -0.53
C PRO A 39 -9.19 4.99 -1.25
N LEU A 40 -9.44 5.29 -2.53
CA LEU A 40 -8.64 6.25 -3.27
C LEU A 40 -8.84 7.66 -2.69
N MET A 41 -7.75 8.31 -2.27
CA MET A 41 -7.79 9.63 -1.66
C MET A 41 -6.78 10.57 -2.32
N ARG A 42 -7.07 11.87 -2.34
CA ARG A 42 -6.09 12.90 -2.71
C ARG A 42 -5.35 13.36 -1.47
N VAL A 43 -4.03 13.26 -1.50
CA VAL A 43 -3.16 13.72 -0.42
C VAL A 43 -2.21 14.80 -0.94
N ASN A 44 -1.91 15.79 -0.10
CA ASN A 44 -1.07 16.93 -0.46
C ASN A 44 0.39 16.62 -0.10
N VAL A 45 1.13 16.04 -1.05
CA VAL A 45 2.53 15.65 -0.84
C VAL A 45 3.43 16.88 -0.87
N PRO A 46 4.18 17.19 0.19
CA PRO A 46 5.12 18.32 0.20
C PRO A 46 6.28 18.03 -0.76
N VAL A 47 6.60 18.99 -1.63
CA VAL A 47 7.67 18.85 -2.66
C VAL A 47 8.84 19.80 -2.46
N GLY A 48 8.83 20.60 -1.38
CA GLY A 48 9.81 21.66 -1.11
C GLY A 48 9.21 23.05 -1.27
N ASP A 49 9.93 24.08 -0.82
CA ASP A 49 9.58 25.51 -1.00
C ASP A 49 8.17 25.89 -0.56
N ASN A 50 7.71 25.32 0.56
CA ASN A 50 6.37 25.55 1.12
C ASN A 50 5.22 25.16 0.15
N SER A 51 5.52 24.36 -0.88
CA SER A 51 4.58 23.90 -1.89
C SER A 51 4.23 22.43 -1.72
N ALA A 52 3.05 22.05 -2.22
CA ALA A 52 2.56 20.68 -2.17
C ALA A 52 1.85 20.31 -3.48
N VAL A 53 1.94 19.03 -3.84
CA VAL A 53 1.26 18.45 -4.99
C VAL A 53 0.15 17.53 -4.51
N SER A 54 -1.07 17.73 -5.00
CA SER A 54 -2.20 16.85 -4.71
C SER A 54 -2.08 15.57 -5.56
N ILE A 55 -1.71 14.46 -4.93
CA ILE A 55 -1.55 13.16 -5.59
C ILE A 55 -2.68 12.21 -5.14
N PRO A 56 -3.45 11.60 -6.07
CA PRO A 56 -4.38 10.55 -5.74
C PRO A 56 -3.63 9.23 -5.46
N MET A 57 -3.92 8.61 -4.31
CA MET A 57 -3.33 7.34 -3.91
C MET A 57 -4.19 6.58 -2.91
N LYS A 58 -3.96 5.27 -2.81
CA LYS A 58 -4.39 4.44 -1.67
C LYS A 58 -3.23 4.24 -0.72
N ILE A 59 -3.53 3.99 0.55
CA ILE A 59 -2.53 3.73 1.59
C ILE A 59 -2.91 2.52 2.44
N GLN A 60 -1.91 1.85 3.00
CA GLN A 60 -2.11 0.70 3.87
C GLN A 60 -1.02 0.66 4.94
N LEU A 61 -1.39 0.32 6.17
CA LEU A 61 -0.42 -0.04 7.21
C LEU A 61 -0.13 -1.54 7.19
N ALA A 62 1.14 -1.89 7.15
CA ALA A 62 1.58 -3.28 7.14
C ALA A 62 2.84 -3.46 7.98
N TYR A 63 2.95 -4.60 8.67
CA TYR A 63 4.15 -4.95 9.40
C TYR A 63 5.22 -5.49 8.46
N ASP A 64 6.45 -5.00 8.61
CA ASP A 64 7.60 -5.60 7.95
C ASP A 64 8.13 -6.82 8.72
N LYS A 65 9.20 -7.43 8.17
CA LYS A 65 9.82 -8.64 8.75
C LYS A 65 10.41 -8.44 10.15
N SER A 66 10.77 -7.22 10.51
CA SER A 66 11.28 -6.88 11.84
C SER A 66 10.15 -6.64 12.85
N GLY A 67 8.89 -6.79 12.41
CA GLY A 67 7.72 -6.47 13.21
C GLY A 67 7.46 -4.96 13.28
N LYS A 68 8.15 -4.15 12.47
CA LYS A 68 7.99 -2.71 12.45
C LYS A 68 6.85 -2.32 11.52
N LEU A 69 5.99 -1.43 12.00
CA LEU A 69 4.88 -0.90 11.22
C LEU A 69 5.38 0.02 10.10
N GLN A 70 4.94 -0.25 8.87
CA GLN A 70 5.25 0.52 7.67
C GLN A 70 3.98 1.06 7.01
N LEU A 71 4.14 2.14 6.26
CA LEU A 71 3.11 2.74 5.41
C LEU A 71 3.40 2.41 3.95
N LEU A 72 2.52 1.64 3.32
CA LEU A 72 2.52 1.36 1.90
C LEU A 72 1.65 2.40 1.17
N THR A 73 2.09 2.83 -0.01
CA THR A 73 1.40 3.83 -0.83
C THR A 73 1.24 3.33 -2.25
N TYR A 74 0.05 3.45 -2.81
CA TYR A 74 -0.31 3.03 -4.16
C TYR A 74 -0.81 4.26 -4.93
N GLN A 75 0.10 4.89 -5.67
CA GLN A 75 -0.23 6.10 -6.46
C GLN A 75 -0.97 5.71 -7.73
N THR A 76 -1.76 6.63 -8.30
CA THR A 76 -2.37 6.37 -9.60
C THR A 76 -1.35 6.50 -10.72
N HIS A 77 -1.30 5.51 -11.60
CA HIS A 77 -0.48 5.51 -12.81
C HIS A 77 -1.38 5.46 -14.05
N ARG A 78 -0.95 6.09 -15.16
CA ARG A 78 -1.68 6.00 -16.44
C ARG A 78 -1.60 4.60 -17.05
N GLU A 79 -0.48 3.93 -16.82
CA GLU A 79 -0.19 2.57 -17.27
C GLU A 79 0.18 1.73 -16.06
N LEU A 80 0.12 0.40 -16.20
CA LEU A 80 0.49 -0.53 -15.13
C LEU A 80 1.95 -0.31 -14.72
N ASP A 81 2.16 -0.04 -13.44
CA ASP A 81 3.51 0.11 -12.88
C ASP A 81 4.07 -1.25 -12.41
N ASN A 82 5.01 -1.82 -13.19
CA ASN A 82 5.61 -3.14 -12.92
C ASN A 82 6.74 -3.10 -11.86
N ASN A 83 6.50 -2.44 -10.72
CA ASN A 83 7.45 -2.36 -9.62
C ASN A 83 7.81 -3.74 -9.01
N LEU A 84 6.97 -4.76 -9.23
CA LEU A 84 7.19 -6.12 -8.74
C LEU A 84 7.94 -7.02 -9.71
N LYS A 85 8.38 -6.51 -10.88
CA LYS A 85 9.12 -7.26 -11.90
C LYS A 85 8.41 -8.58 -12.27
N LEU A 86 7.11 -8.47 -12.53
CA LEU A 86 6.32 -9.53 -13.14
C LEU A 86 6.80 -9.76 -14.57
N ASN A 87 6.77 -11.01 -15.04
CA ASN A 87 7.01 -11.35 -16.44
C ASN A 87 5.76 -11.04 -17.29
N ASP A 88 5.89 -11.10 -18.62
CA ASP A 88 4.81 -10.70 -19.54
C ASP A 88 3.53 -11.51 -19.34
N THR A 89 3.64 -12.82 -19.11
CA THR A 89 2.48 -13.68 -18.84
C THR A 89 1.79 -13.34 -17.52
N GLU A 90 2.58 -13.06 -16.48
CA GLU A 90 2.07 -12.62 -15.18
C GLU A 90 1.38 -11.24 -15.29
N LEU A 91 1.99 -10.31 -16.03
CA LEU A 91 1.45 -8.98 -16.30
C LEU A 91 0.12 -9.03 -17.05
N GLU A 92 0.04 -9.85 -18.10
CA GLU A 92 -1.19 -10.03 -18.87
C GLU A 92 -2.32 -10.55 -17.98
N ARG A 93 -2.02 -11.51 -17.10
CA ARG A 93 -3.00 -12.08 -16.17
C ARG A 93 -3.51 -11.05 -15.16
N VAL A 94 -2.61 -10.36 -14.45
CA VAL A 94 -3.04 -9.32 -13.50
C VAL A 94 -3.75 -8.16 -14.21
N GLY A 95 -3.35 -7.84 -15.44
CA GLY A 95 -4.02 -6.85 -16.28
C GLY A 95 -5.45 -7.23 -16.66
N LYS A 96 -5.74 -8.53 -16.83
CA LYS A 96 -7.10 -9.06 -17.00
C LYS A 96 -7.91 -9.10 -15.71
N GLY A 97 -7.26 -8.86 -14.56
CA GLY A 97 -7.87 -8.87 -13.23
C GLY A 97 -7.65 -10.16 -12.45
N ASP A 98 -6.76 -11.05 -12.92
CA ASP A 98 -6.41 -12.25 -12.15
C ASP A 98 -5.62 -11.89 -10.88
N VAL A 99 -5.81 -12.70 -9.84
CA VAL A 99 -4.87 -12.81 -8.73
C VAL A 99 -3.87 -13.90 -9.07
N ILE A 100 -2.58 -13.57 -9.08
CA ILE A 100 -1.50 -14.53 -9.29
C ILE A 100 -0.75 -14.82 -7.99
N GLN A 101 -0.20 -16.03 -7.87
CA GLN A 101 0.71 -16.36 -6.79
C GLN A 101 2.15 -16.35 -7.32
N LYS A 102 3.02 -15.51 -6.75
CA LYS A 102 4.41 -15.35 -7.20
C LYS A 102 5.38 -15.53 -6.04
N GLU A 103 6.50 -16.20 -6.34
CA GLU A 103 7.62 -16.33 -5.42
C GLU A 103 8.50 -15.07 -5.51
N PHE A 104 8.73 -14.41 -4.38
CA PHE A 104 9.67 -13.32 -4.25
C PHE A 104 10.86 -13.78 -3.40
N LYS A 105 12.06 -13.57 -3.91
CA LYS A 105 13.29 -13.72 -3.13
C LYS A 105 13.59 -12.38 -2.45
N GLU A 106 13.47 -12.35 -1.14
CA GLU A 106 13.86 -11.19 -0.34
C GLU A 106 14.70 -11.66 0.86
N ASP A 107 15.88 -11.07 1.03
CA ASP A 107 16.82 -11.40 2.12
C ASP A 107 17.18 -12.89 2.20
N GLY A 108 17.39 -13.53 1.04
CA GLY A 108 17.74 -14.94 0.95
C GLY A 108 16.59 -15.92 1.23
N LYS A 109 15.40 -15.42 1.60
CA LYS A 109 14.21 -16.25 1.84
C LYS A 109 13.24 -16.16 0.67
N ARG A 110 12.64 -17.30 0.33
CA ARG A 110 11.56 -17.40 -0.66
C ARG A 110 10.24 -17.16 0.04
N LYS A 111 9.47 -16.18 -0.44
CA LYS A 111 8.11 -15.90 0.05
C LYS A 111 7.12 -16.00 -1.09
N MET A 112 6.03 -16.72 -0.86
CA MET A 112 4.89 -16.69 -1.77
C MET A 112 3.99 -15.51 -1.41
N ARG A 113 3.62 -14.72 -2.43
CA ARG A 113 2.68 -13.62 -2.31
C ARG A 113 1.55 -13.77 -3.33
N TYR A 114 0.35 -13.41 -2.92
CA TYR A 114 -0.71 -13.09 -3.87
C TYR A 114 -0.48 -11.69 -4.41
N VAL A 115 -0.59 -11.52 -5.72
CA VAL A 115 -0.40 -10.26 -6.43
C VAL A 115 -1.61 -10.02 -7.32
N GLN A 116 -2.12 -8.79 -7.31
CA GLN A 116 -3.22 -8.35 -8.16
C GLN A 116 -3.03 -6.91 -8.61
N LEU A 117 -3.67 -6.53 -9.72
CA LEU A 117 -3.76 -5.14 -10.14
C LEU A 117 -4.91 -4.45 -9.41
N ASP A 118 -4.65 -3.29 -8.81
CA ASP A 118 -5.71 -2.39 -8.38
C ASP A 118 -6.17 -1.51 -9.54
N LYS A 119 -7.38 -1.75 -10.07
CA LYS A 119 -7.89 -1.05 -11.26
C LYS A 119 -8.09 0.46 -11.05
N GLU A 120 -8.22 0.92 -9.79
CA GLU A 120 -8.39 2.34 -9.49
C GLU A 120 -7.06 3.11 -9.56
N THR A 121 -5.93 2.44 -9.30
CA THR A 121 -4.60 3.06 -9.28
C THR A 121 -3.68 2.58 -10.40
N ASN A 122 -4.01 1.49 -11.08
CA ASN A 122 -3.11 0.73 -11.95
C ASN A 122 -1.80 0.28 -11.25
N ALA A 123 -1.81 0.21 -9.91
CA ALA A 123 -0.68 -0.24 -9.12
C ALA A 123 -0.81 -1.73 -8.77
N LEU A 124 0.32 -2.43 -8.71
CA LEU A 124 0.36 -3.80 -8.23
C LEU A 124 0.27 -3.84 -6.69
N MET A 125 -0.70 -4.57 -6.19
CA MET A 125 -0.90 -4.87 -4.78
C MET A 125 -0.43 -6.27 -4.46
N TYR A 126 0.03 -6.50 -3.23
CA TYR A 126 0.43 -7.83 -2.80
C TYR A 126 0.13 -8.11 -1.33
N ARG A 127 -0.02 -9.40 -1.00
CA ARG A 127 -0.15 -9.89 0.37
C ARG A 127 0.59 -11.21 0.54
N ASP A 128 1.30 -11.37 1.66
CA ASP A 128 1.99 -12.61 1.99
C ASP A 128 0.96 -13.75 2.16
N VAL A 129 1.14 -14.85 1.42
CA VAL A 129 0.21 -16.00 1.44
C VAL A 129 0.06 -16.54 2.86
N ALA A 130 1.15 -16.59 3.63
CA ALA A 130 1.16 -17.04 5.02
C ALA A 130 0.33 -16.17 5.98
N THR A 131 -0.06 -14.95 5.57
CA THR A 131 -0.85 -14.02 6.38
C THR A 131 -2.33 -14.02 6.04
N VAL A 132 -2.72 -14.71 4.97
CA VAL A 132 -4.11 -14.82 4.55
C VAL A 132 -4.74 -15.98 5.31
N LYS A 133 -5.77 -15.66 6.10
CA LYS A 133 -6.67 -16.67 6.69
C LYS A 133 -7.90 -16.74 5.81
N PHE A 134 -8.23 -17.92 5.32
CA PHE A 134 -9.53 -18.19 4.75
C PHE A 134 -10.44 -18.62 5.90
N GLU A 135 -11.49 -17.84 6.13
CA GLU A 135 -12.61 -18.24 7.00
C GLU A 135 -13.64 -19.02 6.19
#